data_AF-A0A2N3KVW3-F1
#
_entry.id   AF-A0A2N3KVW3-F1
#
_cell.length_a   1.000
_cell.length_b   1.000
_cell.length_c   1.000
_cell.angle_alpha   90.00
_cell.angle_beta   90.00
_cell.angle_gamma   90.00
#
_symmetry.space_group_name_H-M   'P 1'
#
loop_
_entity.id
_entity.type
_entity.pdbx_description
1 polymer ?
#
loop_
_entity_poly.entity_id
_entity_poly.type
_entity_poly.pdbx_seq_one_letter_code
_entity_poly.pdbx_strand_id
1 'polypeptide(L)'
;MTKLSAALPYGEKIENRLRGSALVFLCLIPVFLLFARGAADVALVLVAILFLVRSTLRRDWAWIREADILALLVALLMLVVVVAPLAEFPSKSFTRGLIWVRFVVFYAAATRWVITDRSAVSTVCYAVIATLVLAAFDALYQFLSGASLLTGQLITESGRLTGPLDRPNIGSYLSKLAFGVMALAFVARQAFGDKRAFTLAALVMLPVLAVIFLSGERTASVLSLAGIAAVVIGLFLVGGRARLLSIVIGVAGIAGIGLLLSLSSRIASRVTDLGTIISDYAASIYGQLALMGWRFFTEHPLTGIGMGSFERVCKAELPPEALEFGCYPHPHNIYMEWLSSSGLVGTLPWLVFVVLVVWAGLRMIRVGKQQTVLVALYLATLNATLFPFAATQSAFSNWPAILAWMSIACAVAALRVFKDSEPLAR
;
A
#
# COMPACT_ATOMS: atom_id res chain seq x y z
N MET A 1 23.33 18.76 -37.97
CA MET A 1 22.55 19.86 -37.38
C MET A 1 22.55 19.68 -35.88
N THR A 2 23.17 20.64 -35.21
CA THR A 2 23.46 20.74 -33.79
C THR A 2 22.20 20.59 -32.93
N LYS A 3 22.16 19.56 -32.08
CA LYS A 3 21.26 19.56 -30.92
C LYS A 3 21.68 20.74 -30.06
N LEU A 4 20.94 21.85 -30.13
CA LEU A 4 21.01 22.87 -29.10
C LEU A 4 20.81 22.15 -27.76
N SER A 5 21.87 22.09 -26.97
CA SER A 5 21.75 21.85 -25.54
C SER A 5 20.94 23.03 -25.00
N ALA A 6 19.62 22.88 -24.94
CA ALA A 6 18.79 23.82 -24.20
C ALA A 6 19.36 23.85 -22.78
N ALA A 7 20.02 24.96 -22.44
CA ALA A 7 20.57 25.18 -21.12
C ALA A 7 19.46 24.86 -20.10
N LEU A 8 19.81 24.03 -19.11
CA LEU A 8 18.85 23.67 -18.07
C LEU A 8 18.30 24.97 -17.48
N PRO A 9 16.98 25.17 -17.42
CA PRO A 9 16.37 26.42 -16.94
C PRO A 9 16.76 26.75 -15.48
N TYR A 10 17.35 25.80 -14.74
CA TYR A 10 18.10 26.01 -13.51
C TYR A 10 19.21 24.95 -13.34
N GLY A 11 20.31 25.29 -12.66
CA GLY A 11 21.51 24.45 -12.58
C GLY A 11 21.33 23.12 -11.82
N GLU A 12 22.17 22.13 -12.14
CA GLU A 12 22.15 20.77 -11.53
C GLU A 12 22.21 20.80 -10.00
N LYS A 13 22.88 21.80 -9.42
CA LYS A 13 22.96 21.98 -7.96
C LYS A 13 21.58 22.14 -7.31
N ILE A 14 20.65 22.86 -7.95
CA ILE A 14 19.30 23.04 -7.43
C ILE A 14 18.48 21.76 -7.62
N GLU A 15 18.67 21.02 -8.72
CA GLU A 15 18.01 19.71 -8.94
C GLU A 15 18.35 18.73 -7.82
N ASN A 16 19.64 18.60 -7.53
CA ASN A 16 20.13 17.70 -6.50
C ASN A 16 19.64 18.10 -5.11
N ARG A 17 19.49 19.41 -4.84
CA ARG A 17 18.91 19.90 -3.58
C ARG A 17 17.42 19.59 -3.48
N LEU A 18 16.63 19.90 -4.51
CA LEU A 18 15.19 19.60 -4.53
C LEU A 18 14.92 18.10 -4.36
N ARG A 19 15.65 17.28 -5.11
CA ARG A 19 15.53 15.83 -5.06
C ARG A 19 16.01 15.26 -3.72
N GLY A 20 17.11 15.79 -3.17
CA GLY A 20 17.60 15.44 -1.84
C GLY A 20 16.58 15.75 -0.75
N SER A 21 15.96 16.93 -0.76
CA SER A 21 14.88 17.28 0.17
C SER A 21 13.66 16.38 0.01
N ALA A 22 13.23 16.09 -1.22
CA ALA A 22 12.13 15.16 -1.47
C ALA A 22 12.43 13.75 -0.97
N LEU A 23 13.67 13.27 -1.15
CA LEU A 23 14.13 11.98 -0.62
C LEU A 23 14.07 11.94 0.91
N VAL A 24 14.49 13.01 1.59
CA VAL A 24 14.40 13.11 3.06
C VAL A 24 12.94 13.02 3.51
N PHE A 25 12.03 13.80 2.92
CA PHE A 25 10.61 13.73 3.29
C PHE A 25 10.00 12.36 3.01
N LEU A 26 10.32 11.75 1.86
CA LEU A 26 9.89 10.39 1.52
C LEU A 26 10.33 9.36 2.58
N CYS A 27 11.58 9.44 3.05
CA CYS A 27 12.12 8.56 4.08
C CYS A 27 11.51 8.79 5.47
N LEU A 28 10.98 9.99 5.75
CA LEU A 28 10.33 10.31 7.02
C LEU A 28 8.86 9.86 7.08
N ILE A 29 8.21 9.61 5.94
CA ILE A 29 6.80 9.19 5.90
C ILE A 29 6.52 7.96 6.79
N PRO A 30 7.29 6.84 6.69
CA PRO A 30 7.00 5.65 7.50
C PRO A 30 7.10 5.92 9.01
N VAL A 31 8.11 6.66 9.46
CA VAL A 31 8.26 6.96 10.90
C VAL A 31 7.16 7.91 11.38
N PHE A 32 6.77 8.90 10.57
CA PHE A 32 5.65 9.78 10.89
C PHE A 32 4.32 9.03 10.93
N LEU A 33 4.13 7.99 10.12
CA LEU A 33 2.93 7.16 10.20
C LEU A 33 2.81 6.40 11.52
N LEU A 34 3.92 6.15 12.24
CA LEU A 34 3.89 5.56 13.58
C LEU A 34 3.42 6.56 14.64
N PHE A 35 3.95 7.78 14.63
CA PHE A 35 3.78 8.73 15.75
C PHE A 35 2.91 9.96 15.45
N ALA A 36 2.90 10.44 14.21
CA ALA A 36 2.36 11.75 13.85
C ALA A 36 1.72 11.74 12.45
N ARG A 37 0.47 11.29 12.36
CA ARG A 37 -0.28 11.18 11.08
C ARG A 37 -0.30 12.48 10.27
N GLY A 38 -0.41 13.63 10.94
CA GLY A 38 -0.37 14.94 10.30
C GLY A 38 0.99 15.26 9.68
N ALA A 39 2.09 14.90 10.36
CA ALA A 39 3.44 15.07 9.83
C ALA A 39 3.69 14.19 8.61
N ALA A 40 3.15 12.96 8.58
CA ALA A 40 3.23 12.07 7.43
C ALA A 40 2.53 12.69 6.20
N ASP A 41 1.38 13.33 6.41
CA ASP A 41 0.65 14.02 5.35
C ASP A 41 1.40 15.24 4.82
N VAL A 42 1.96 16.05 5.71
CA VAL A 42 2.82 17.19 5.34
C VAL A 42 4.03 16.71 4.54
N ALA A 43 4.71 15.65 4.98
CA ALA A 43 5.86 15.09 4.26
C ALA A 43 5.47 14.61 2.85
N LEU A 44 4.34 13.91 2.71
CA LEU A 44 3.82 13.49 1.40
C LEU A 44 3.53 14.69 0.48
N VAL A 45 2.85 15.71 1.01
CA VAL A 45 2.51 16.93 0.26
C VAL A 45 3.78 17.70 -0.14
N LEU A 46 4.80 17.77 0.71
CA LEU A 46 6.07 18.41 0.39
C LEU A 46 6.81 17.68 -0.74
N VAL A 47 6.80 16.33 -0.75
CA VAL A 47 7.34 15.56 -1.90
C VAL A 47 6.61 15.93 -3.19
N ALA A 48 5.26 15.99 -3.15
CA ALA A 48 4.45 16.34 -4.30
C ALA A 48 4.71 17.77 -4.80
N ILE A 49 4.77 18.76 -3.89
CA ILE A 49 5.05 20.17 -4.23
C ILE A 49 6.45 20.32 -4.83
N LEU A 50 7.47 19.71 -4.23
CA LEU A 50 8.84 19.77 -4.75
C LEU A 50 8.94 19.20 -6.17
N PHE A 51 8.18 18.13 -6.45
CA PHE A 51 8.11 17.55 -7.79
C PHE A 51 7.39 18.45 -8.81
N LEU A 52 6.32 19.15 -8.41
CA LEU A 52 5.63 20.12 -9.27
C LEU A 52 6.50 21.37 -9.52
N VAL A 53 7.22 21.84 -8.51
CA VAL A 53 8.20 22.92 -8.65
C VAL A 53 9.27 22.50 -9.66
N ARG A 54 9.86 21.31 -9.49
CA ARG A 54 10.83 20.75 -10.46
C ARG A 54 10.25 20.65 -11.87
N SER A 55 9.03 20.13 -12.01
CA SER A 55 8.36 19.95 -13.32
C SER A 55 8.10 21.30 -14.01
N THR A 56 7.68 22.30 -13.25
CA THR A 56 7.45 23.67 -13.74
C THR A 56 8.75 24.32 -14.18
N LEU A 57 9.76 24.27 -13.33
CA LEU A 57 11.05 24.88 -13.60
C LEU A 57 11.74 24.19 -14.80
N ARG A 58 11.67 22.86 -14.94
CA ARG A 58 12.22 22.10 -16.08
C ARG A 58 11.34 22.11 -17.33
N ARG A 59 10.09 22.58 -17.24
CA ARG A 59 9.03 22.37 -18.25
C ARG A 59 8.85 20.89 -18.63
N ASP A 60 9.13 19.99 -17.70
CA ASP A 60 9.04 18.54 -17.89
C ASP A 60 7.72 18.03 -17.32
N TRP A 61 6.72 17.98 -18.19
CA TRP A 61 5.38 17.47 -17.91
C TRP A 61 5.10 16.15 -18.66
N ALA A 62 6.14 15.49 -19.18
CA ALA A 62 5.99 14.25 -19.96
C ALA A 62 5.36 13.13 -19.13
N TRP A 63 5.60 13.12 -17.82
CA TRP A 63 5.06 12.15 -16.87
C TRP A 63 3.52 12.11 -16.83
N ILE A 64 2.82 13.19 -17.19
CA ILE A 64 1.34 13.23 -17.25
C ILE A 64 0.79 12.26 -18.30
N ARG A 65 1.56 12.01 -19.37
CA ARG A 65 1.13 11.19 -20.50
C ARG A 65 1.36 9.70 -20.29
N GLU A 66 1.99 9.31 -19.19
CA GLU A 66 2.23 7.91 -18.90
C GLU A 66 0.95 7.23 -18.43
N ALA A 67 0.69 6.03 -18.95
CA ALA A 67 -0.64 5.42 -18.88
C ALA A 67 -1.18 5.24 -17.45
N ASP A 68 -0.30 4.85 -16.51
CA ASP A 68 -0.63 4.69 -15.09
C ASP A 68 -1.02 6.02 -14.44
N ILE A 69 -0.24 7.08 -14.67
CA ILE A 69 -0.51 8.41 -14.13
C ILE A 69 -1.71 9.06 -14.82
N LEU A 70 -1.84 8.90 -16.14
CA LEU A 70 -2.96 9.41 -16.91
C LEU A 70 -4.28 8.79 -16.42
N ALA A 71 -4.33 7.49 -16.16
CA ALA A 71 -5.51 6.83 -15.62
C ALA A 71 -5.93 7.43 -14.26
N LEU A 72 -4.97 7.73 -13.38
CA LEU A 72 -5.24 8.40 -12.10
C LEU A 72 -5.68 9.85 -12.27
N LEU A 73 -5.11 10.59 -13.23
CA LEU A 73 -5.53 11.96 -13.53
C LEU A 73 -6.94 12.00 -14.13
N VAL A 74 -7.29 11.04 -14.98
CA VAL A 74 -8.66 10.87 -15.48
C VAL A 74 -9.60 10.53 -14.34
N ALA A 75 -9.23 9.62 -13.44
CA ALA A 75 -10.02 9.33 -12.24
C ALA A 75 -10.25 10.61 -11.41
N LEU A 76 -9.19 11.35 -11.10
CA LEU A 76 -9.27 12.63 -10.38
C LEU A 76 -10.19 13.64 -11.09
N LEU A 77 -10.06 13.79 -12.41
CA LEU A 77 -10.90 14.69 -13.19
C LEU A 77 -12.37 14.30 -13.09
N MET A 78 -12.69 13.01 -13.26
CA MET A 78 -14.05 12.47 -13.15
C MET A 78 -14.62 12.69 -11.75
N LEU A 79 -13.80 12.50 -10.72
CA LEU A 79 -14.19 12.73 -9.33
C LEU A 79 -14.57 14.19 -9.06
N VAL A 80 -13.83 15.15 -9.61
CA VAL A 80 -14.03 16.58 -9.33
C VAL A 80 -15.08 17.21 -10.24
N VAL A 81 -15.11 16.85 -11.53
CA VAL A 81 -15.96 17.49 -12.54
C VAL A 81 -17.33 16.82 -12.65
N VAL A 82 -17.42 15.50 -12.45
CA VAL A 82 -18.67 14.75 -12.65
C VAL A 82 -19.25 14.27 -11.32
N VAL A 83 -18.47 13.56 -10.50
CA VAL A 83 -18.95 12.98 -9.25
C VAL A 83 -19.27 14.05 -8.21
N ALA A 84 -18.40 15.04 -8.03
CA ALA A 84 -18.60 16.03 -6.97
C ALA A 84 -19.86 16.89 -7.13
N PRO A 85 -20.21 17.44 -8.31
CA PRO A 85 -21.45 18.21 -8.48
C PRO A 85 -22.73 17.38 -8.30
N LEU A 86 -22.67 16.08 -8.61
CA LEU A 86 -23.80 15.15 -8.58
C LEU A 86 -23.86 14.30 -7.29
N ALA A 87 -23.00 14.59 -6.32
CA ALA A 87 -22.95 13.88 -5.04
C ALA A 87 -24.06 14.34 -4.08
N GLU A 88 -24.45 13.47 -3.15
CA GLU A 88 -25.34 13.80 -2.03
C GLU A 88 -24.85 14.99 -1.20
N PHE A 89 -23.51 15.13 -1.08
CA PHE A 89 -22.87 16.27 -0.41
C PHE A 89 -21.79 16.90 -1.30
N PRO A 90 -22.17 17.82 -2.23
CA PRO A 90 -21.27 18.30 -3.27
C PRO A 90 -19.98 18.94 -2.74
N SER A 91 -20.08 19.83 -1.74
CA SER A 91 -18.92 20.51 -1.16
C SER A 91 -17.92 19.56 -0.50
N LYS A 92 -18.44 18.53 0.20
CA LYS A 92 -17.62 17.50 0.85
C LYS A 92 -16.93 16.62 -0.20
N SER A 93 -17.68 16.18 -1.19
CA SER A 93 -17.17 15.35 -2.30
C SER A 93 -16.10 16.10 -3.10
N PHE A 94 -16.35 17.36 -3.46
CA PHE A 94 -15.39 18.24 -4.15
C PHE A 94 -14.09 18.39 -3.37
N THR A 95 -14.18 18.75 -2.08
CA THR A 95 -13.01 18.93 -1.22
C THR A 95 -12.19 17.64 -1.10
N ARG A 96 -12.86 16.49 -0.90
CA ARG A 96 -12.19 15.19 -0.81
C ARG A 96 -11.51 14.81 -2.12
N GLY A 97 -12.16 15.08 -3.26
CA GLY A 97 -11.60 14.81 -4.57
C GLY A 97 -10.41 15.67 -4.91
N LEU A 98 -10.52 16.97 -4.67
CA LEU A 98 -9.43 17.89 -4.91
C LEU A 98 -8.20 17.55 -4.05
N ILE A 99 -8.39 17.21 -2.77
CA ILE A 99 -7.30 16.80 -1.89
C ILE A 99 -6.62 15.51 -2.39
N TRP A 100 -7.35 14.61 -3.04
CA TRP A 100 -6.81 13.35 -3.55
C TRP A 100 -5.71 13.53 -4.62
N VAL A 101 -5.63 14.69 -5.28
CA VAL A 101 -4.54 15.03 -6.22
C VAL A 101 -3.16 14.80 -5.63
N ARG A 102 -2.99 15.02 -4.32
CA ARG A 102 -1.70 14.86 -3.64
C ARG A 102 -1.15 13.44 -3.75
N PHE A 103 -2.02 12.43 -3.79
CA PHE A 103 -1.59 11.03 -3.92
C PHE A 103 -1.15 10.71 -5.34
N VAL A 104 -1.82 11.25 -6.36
CA VAL A 104 -1.44 11.09 -7.77
C VAL A 104 -0.07 11.72 -8.03
N VAL A 105 0.13 12.95 -7.57
CA VAL A 105 1.40 13.67 -7.73
C VAL A 105 2.51 13.03 -6.89
N PHE A 106 2.21 12.58 -5.67
CA PHE A 106 3.17 11.84 -4.85
C PHE A 106 3.62 10.54 -5.52
N TYR A 107 2.68 9.76 -6.07
CA TYR A 107 2.99 8.53 -6.79
C TYR A 107 3.91 8.81 -7.99
N ALA A 108 3.62 9.84 -8.78
CA ALA A 108 4.47 10.26 -9.90
C ALA A 108 5.87 10.71 -9.40
N ALA A 109 5.93 11.53 -8.35
CA ALA A 109 7.18 12.02 -7.77
C ALA A 109 8.07 10.87 -7.29
N ALA A 110 7.52 9.97 -6.47
CA ALA A 110 8.25 8.86 -5.89
C ALA A 110 8.79 7.92 -6.96
N THR A 111 7.97 7.55 -7.94
CA THR A 111 8.33 6.55 -8.94
C THR A 111 9.19 7.11 -10.09
N ARG A 112 9.02 8.38 -10.46
CA ARG A 112 9.60 8.94 -11.71
C ARG A 112 10.75 9.90 -11.48
N TRP A 113 10.92 10.37 -10.25
CA TRP A 113 11.91 11.39 -9.93
C TRP A 113 12.76 11.05 -8.71
N VAL A 114 12.14 10.63 -7.59
CA VAL A 114 12.88 10.43 -6.34
C VAL A 114 13.62 9.08 -6.33
N ILE A 115 12.92 7.96 -6.51
CA ILE A 115 13.49 6.61 -6.42
C ILE A 115 13.94 6.12 -7.80
N THR A 116 15.06 6.64 -8.30
CA THR A 116 15.55 6.33 -9.66
C THR A 116 16.99 5.81 -9.72
N ASP A 117 17.82 6.07 -8.71
CA ASP A 117 19.22 5.62 -8.68
C ASP A 117 19.56 4.82 -7.42
N ARG A 118 20.77 4.26 -7.42
CA ARG A 118 21.34 3.46 -6.32
C ARG A 118 21.23 4.14 -4.96
N SER A 119 21.62 5.42 -4.86
CA SER A 119 21.61 6.14 -3.59
C SER A 119 20.18 6.26 -3.07
N ALA A 120 19.24 6.66 -3.92
CA ALA A 120 17.84 6.81 -3.51
C ALA A 120 17.22 5.47 -3.09
N VAL A 121 17.44 4.40 -3.86
CA VAL A 121 16.95 3.05 -3.53
C VAL A 121 17.49 2.58 -2.17
N SER A 122 18.81 2.62 -1.96
CA SER A 122 19.41 2.19 -0.70
C SER A 122 18.95 3.06 0.48
N THR A 123 18.87 4.39 0.32
CA THR A 123 18.40 5.30 1.38
C THR A 123 16.95 5.01 1.79
N VAL A 124 16.04 4.84 0.83
CA VAL A 124 14.64 4.47 1.13
C VAL A 124 14.57 3.09 1.78
N CYS A 125 15.36 2.12 1.30
CA CYS A 125 15.45 0.80 1.93
C CYS A 125 15.84 0.90 3.42
N TYR A 126 16.96 1.57 3.73
CA TYR A 126 17.43 1.68 5.11
C TYR A 126 16.44 2.44 6.00
N ALA A 127 15.80 3.51 5.50
CA ALA A 127 14.79 4.24 6.24
C ALA A 127 13.58 3.35 6.58
N VAL A 128 13.01 2.65 5.59
CA VAL A 128 11.86 1.76 5.83
C VAL A 128 12.26 0.60 6.75
N ILE A 129 13.42 -0.04 6.53
CA ILE A 129 13.94 -1.11 7.41
C ILE A 129 14.04 -0.63 8.85
N ALA A 130 14.62 0.55 9.10
CA ALA A 130 14.74 1.09 10.45
C ALA A 130 13.37 1.28 11.12
N THR A 131 12.37 1.77 10.38
CA THR A 131 11.01 1.91 10.92
C THR A 131 10.29 0.57 11.14
N LEU A 132 10.55 -0.44 10.32
CA LEU A 132 10.01 -1.78 10.52
C LEU A 132 10.63 -2.45 11.75
N VAL A 133 11.94 -2.27 11.98
CA VAL A 133 12.61 -2.74 13.20
C VAL A 133 12.01 -2.07 14.43
N LEU A 134 11.87 -0.74 14.41
CA LEU A 134 11.28 0.01 15.51
C LEU A 134 9.86 -0.48 15.83
N ALA A 135 9.02 -0.58 14.81
CA ALA A 135 7.63 -1.02 14.94
C ALA A 135 7.51 -2.48 15.41
N ALA A 136 8.32 -3.38 14.85
CA ALA A 136 8.29 -4.80 15.23
C ALA A 136 8.83 -5.01 16.65
N PHE A 137 9.92 -4.33 17.03
CA PHE A 137 10.48 -4.39 18.37
C PHE A 137 9.47 -3.91 19.42
N ASP A 138 8.86 -2.75 19.21
CA ASP A 138 7.87 -2.22 20.15
C ASP A 138 6.63 -3.11 20.29
N ALA A 139 6.14 -3.68 19.18
CA ALA A 139 5.00 -4.59 19.21
C ALA A 139 5.32 -5.95 19.86
N LEU A 140 6.53 -6.49 19.65
CA LEU A 140 6.98 -7.69 20.37
C LEU A 140 7.17 -7.42 21.85
N TYR A 141 7.71 -6.26 22.21
CA TYR A 141 7.78 -5.83 23.61
C TYR A 141 6.38 -5.74 24.21
N GLN A 142 5.45 -5.05 23.54
CA GLN A 142 4.05 -4.94 23.97
C GLN A 142 3.40 -6.30 24.18
N PHE A 143 3.68 -7.28 23.32
CA PHE A 143 3.17 -8.64 23.45
C PHE A 143 3.67 -9.34 24.73
N LEU A 144 4.91 -9.08 25.16
CA LEU A 144 5.52 -9.69 26.35
C LEU A 144 5.20 -8.95 27.65
N SER A 145 5.24 -7.62 27.62
CA SER A 145 5.08 -6.76 28.80
C SER A 145 3.63 -6.32 29.05
N GLY A 146 2.76 -6.48 28.05
CA GLY A 146 1.39 -5.97 28.08
C GLY A 146 1.24 -4.50 27.69
N ALA A 147 2.34 -3.74 27.56
CA ALA A 147 2.34 -2.31 27.24
C ALA A 147 3.41 -1.93 26.20
N SER A 148 3.08 -1.05 25.26
CA SER A 148 4.05 -0.51 24.29
C SER A 148 5.14 0.26 25.02
N LEU A 149 6.41 0.03 24.63
CA LEU A 149 7.57 0.70 25.22
C LEU A 149 7.59 2.19 24.86
N LEU A 150 7.24 2.50 23.61
CA LEU A 150 7.35 3.85 23.05
C LEU A 150 6.15 4.73 23.39
N THR A 151 4.97 4.15 23.55
CA THR A 151 3.72 4.92 23.74
C THR A 151 3.00 4.64 25.04
N GLY A 152 3.36 3.57 25.75
CA GLY A 152 2.66 3.12 26.96
C GLY A 152 1.29 2.48 26.67
N GLN A 153 0.91 2.30 25.41
CA GLN A 153 -0.39 1.72 25.08
C GLN A 153 -0.51 0.26 25.48
N LEU A 154 -1.58 -0.07 26.18
CA LEU A 154 -1.88 -1.44 26.60
C LEU A 154 -2.43 -2.28 25.42
N ILE A 155 -2.25 -3.59 25.51
CA ILE A 155 -2.96 -4.53 24.63
C ILE A 155 -4.47 -4.29 24.76
N THR A 156 -5.18 -4.22 23.64
CA THR A 156 -6.64 -4.03 23.65
C THR A 156 -7.34 -5.22 24.34
N GLU A 157 -8.55 -5.02 24.87
CA GLU A 157 -9.35 -6.09 25.50
C GLU A 157 -9.56 -7.30 24.57
N SER A 158 -9.65 -7.05 23.26
CA SER A 158 -9.74 -8.09 22.22
C SER A 158 -8.44 -8.88 21.97
N GLY A 159 -7.37 -8.52 22.68
CA GLY A 159 -6.01 -9.06 22.56
C GLY A 159 -5.19 -8.49 21.40
N ARG A 160 -5.66 -7.48 20.67
CA ARG A 160 -4.93 -6.94 19.51
C ARG A 160 -3.78 -6.04 19.93
N LEU A 161 -2.67 -6.16 19.21
CA LEU A 161 -1.48 -5.32 19.38
C LEU A 161 -1.65 -4.00 18.63
N THR A 162 -1.15 -2.93 19.23
CA THR A 162 -1.08 -1.59 18.62
C THR A 162 0.36 -1.22 18.26
N GLY A 163 1.35 -1.78 18.97
CA GLY A 163 2.73 -1.33 18.90
C GLY A 163 2.81 0.17 19.22
N PRO A 164 3.58 0.96 18.45
CA PRO A 164 3.71 2.39 18.67
C PRO A 164 2.56 3.20 18.06
N LEU A 165 1.58 2.54 17.41
CA LEU A 165 0.42 3.21 16.81
C LEU A 165 -0.64 3.45 17.87
N ASP A 166 -1.51 4.42 17.62
CA ASP A 166 -2.64 4.76 18.48
C ASP A 166 -3.86 3.83 18.32
N ARG A 167 -3.79 2.87 17.40
CA ARG A 167 -4.88 1.95 17.03
C ARG A 167 -4.31 0.55 16.77
N PRO A 168 -5.14 -0.51 16.81
CA PRO A 168 -4.67 -1.88 16.58
C PRO A 168 -4.51 -2.20 15.08
N ASN A 169 -3.70 -1.41 14.37
CA ASN A 169 -3.44 -1.48 12.92
C ASN A 169 -1.96 -1.73 12.58
N ILE A 170 -1.19 -2.29 13.52
CA ILE A 170 0.24 -2.56 13.37
C ILE A 170 0.56 -3.64 12.33
N GLY A 171 -0.25 -4.70 12.26
CA GLY A 171 -0.14 -5.73 11.23
C GLY A 171 -0.42 -5.16 9.84
N SER A 172 -1.42 -4.28 9.72
CA SER A 172 -1.70 -3.55 8.48
C SER A 172 -0.56 -2.61 8.07
N TYR A 173 0.08 -1.93 9.02
CA TYR A 173 1.26 -1.09 8.78
C TYR A 173 2.43 -1.92 8.24
N LEU A 174 2.77 -2.99 8.95
CA LEU A 174 3.89 -3.87 8.63
C LEU A 174 3.70 -4.59 7.29
N SER A 175 2.54 -5.21 7.07
CA SER A 175 2.25 -5.99 5.85
C SER A 175 2.33 -5.16 4.56
N LYS A 176 1.89 -3.89 4.60
CA LYS A 176 1.95 -3.01 3.43
C LYS A 176 3.38 -2.54 3.10
N LEU A 177 4.27 -2.39 4.09
CA LEU A 177 5.65 -1.92 3.84
C LEU A 177 6.65 -3.05 3.61
N ALA A 178 6.47 -4.20 4.27
CA ALA A 178 7.45 -5.30 4.31
C ALA A 178 7.83 -5.84 2.92
N PHE A 179 6.85 -6.18 2.09
CA PHE A 179 7.13 -6.69 0.74
C PHE A 179 7.66 -5.60 -0.18
N GLY A 180 7.20 -4.35 -0.04
CA GLY A 180 7.67 -3.21 -0.84
C GLY A 180 9.15 -2.90 -0.60
N VAL A 181 9.59 -2.92 0.66
CA VAL A 181 11.02 -2.73 0.98
C VAL A 181 11.87 -3.91 0.53
N MET A 182 11.33 -5.14 0.60
CA MET A 182 12.01 -6.32 0.08
C MET A 182 12.19 -6.24 -1.45
N ALA A 183 11.20 -5.73 -2.19
CA ALA A 183 11.31 -5.50 -3.63
C ALA A 183 12.43 -4.48 -3.95
N LEU A 184 12.47 -3.35 -3.25
CA LEU A 184 13.54 -2.36 -3.41
C LEU A 184 14.92 -2.93 -3.04
N ALA A 185 15.01 -3.70 -1.95
CA ALA A 185 16.25 -4.30 -1.50
C ALA A 185 16.76 -5.40 -2.46
N PHE A 186 15.83 -6.12 -3.11
CA PHE A 186 16.16 -7.04 -4.20
C PHE A 186 16.77 -6.29 -5.39
N VAL A 187 16.18 -5.17 -5.79
CA VAL A 187 16.73 -4.32 -6.86
C VAL A 187 18.09 -3.75 -6.46
N ALA A 188 18.25 -3.27 -5.21
CA ALA A 188 19.53 -2.79 -4.69
C ALA A 188 20.65 -3.83 -4.85
N ARG A 189 20.35 -5.11 -4.59
CA ARG A 189 21.28 -6.22 -4.77
C ARG A 189 21.57 -6.52 -6.24
N GLN A 190 20.55 -6.62 -7.08
CA GLN A 190 20.72 -7.11 -8.46
C GLN A 190 21.20 -6.01 -9.42
N ALA A 191 20.61 -4.83 -9.36
CA ALA A 191 20.95 -3.70 -10.23
C ALA A 191 22.24 -3.01 -9.81
N PHE A 192 22.52 -2.95 -8.49
CA PHE A 192 23.58 -2.11 -7.94
C PHE A 192 24.61 -2.84 -7.07
N GLY A 193 24.46 -4.15 -6.87
CA GLY A 193 25.39 -4.96 -6.07
C GLY A 193 25.35 -4.70 -4.55
N ASP A 194 24.38 -3.93 -4.04
CA ASP A 194 24.24 -3.66 -2.59
C ASP A 194 23.61 -4.86 -1.86
N LYS A 195 24.48 -5.78 -1.43
CA LYS A 195 24.07 -6.97 -0.66
C LYS A 195 23.59 -6.63 0.76
N ARG A 196 24.03 -5.50 1.33
CA ARG A 196 23.75 -5.15 2.74
C ARG A 196 22.27 -4.83 2.93
N ALA A 197 21.71 -3.99 2.05
CA ALA A 197 20.29 -3.66 2.07
C ALA A 197 19.40 -4.91 1.97
N PHE A 198 19.74 -5.83 1.06
CA PHE A 198 19.01 -7.11 0.90
C PHE A 198 19.09 -7.98 2.15
N THR A 199 20.28 -8.19 2.71
CA THR A 199 20.45 -9.02 3.91
C THR A 199 19.69 -8.45 5.10
N LEU A 200 19.74 -7.13 5.32
CA LEU A 200 19.00 -6.48 6.39
C LEU A 200 17.49 -6.57 6.20
N ALA A 201 16.98 -6.34 4.99
CA ALA A 201 15.56 -6.53 4.69
C ALA A 201 15.12 -7.97 4.98
N ALA A 202 15.92 -8.97 4.58
CA ALA A 202 15.61 -10.39 4.81
C ALA A 202 15.61 -10.76 6.29
N LEU A 203 16.55 -10.23 7.06
CA LEU A 203 16.61 -10.44 8.50
C LEU A 203 15.39 -9.84 9.22
N VAL A 204 15.00 -8.63 8.82
CA VAL A 204 13.87 -7.89 9.44
C VAL A 204 12.51 -8.48 9.07
N MET A 205 12.38 -9.20 7.94
CA MET A 205 11.15 -9.90 7.60
C MET A 205 10.70 -10.88 8.68
N LEU A 206 11.62 -11.55 9.39
CA LEU A 206 11.28 -12.55 10.41
C LEU A 206 10.49 -11.95 11.60
N PRO A 207 11.01 -10.96 12.36
CA PRO A 207 10.26 -10.34 13.44
C PRO A 207 9.01 -9.60 12.92
N VAL A 208 9.06 -9.03 11.71
CA VAL A 208 7.91 -8.38 11.08
C VAL A 208 6.77 -9.37 10.84
N LEU A 209 7.04 -10.54 10.26
CA LEU A 209 6.04 -11.58 10.04
C LEU A 209 5.49 -12.10 11.37
N ALA A 210 6.35 -12.30 12.38
CA ALA A 210 5.92 -12.68 13.72
C ALA A 210 4.90 -11.69 14.29
N VAL A 211 5.19 -10.38 14.23
CA VAL A 211 4.25 -9.35 14.71
C VAL A 211 2.97 -9.33 13.90
N ILE A 212 3.02 -9.48 12.57
CA ILE A 212 1.80 -9.54 11.75
C ILE A 212 0.87 -10.65 12.26
N PHE A 213 1.39 -11.87 12.48
CA PHE A 213 0.59 -12.99 12.98
C PHE A 213 0.12 -12.80 14.44
N LEU A 214 0.93 -12.16 15.29
CA LEU A 214 0.59 -11.87 16.69
C LEU A 214 -0.34 -10.66 16.87
N SER A 215 -0.43 -9.78 15.86
CA SER A 215 -1.17 -8.51 15.93
C SER A 215 -2.67 -8.66 16.21
N GLY A 216 -3.24 -9.82 15.86
CA GLY A 216 -4.69 -10.05 15.90
C GLY A 216 -5.44 -9.44 14.70
N GLU A 217 -4.76 -8.88 13.71
CA GLU A 217 -5.36 -8.41 12.46
C GLU A 217 -5.48 -9.56 11.44
N ARG A 218 -6.67 -10.18 11.38
CA ARG A 218 -6.94 -11.33 10.50
C ARG A 218 -6.60 -11.05 9.02
N THR A 219 -7.06 -9.92 8.47
CA THR A 219 -6.81 -9.58 7.06
C THR A 219 -5.31 -9.37 6.78
N ALA A 220 -4.58 -8.70 7.68
CA ALA A 220 -3.15 -8.47 7.50
C ALA A 220 -2.37 -9.81 7.47
N SER A 221 -2.73 -10.75 8.33
CA SER A 221 -2.17 -12.11 8.34
C SER A 221 -2.48 -12.88 7.06
N VAL A 222 -3.74 -12.89 6.62
CA VAL A 222 -4.16 -13.59 5.38
C VAL A 222 -3.46 -13.00 4.15
N LEU A 223 -3.43 -11.68 4.02
CA LEU A 223 -2.75 -11.02 2.90
C LEU A 223 -1.24 -11.24 2.94
N SER A 224 -0.63 -11.30 4.13
CA SER A 224 0.80 -11.61 4.24
C SER A 224 1.10 -13.06 3.86
N LEU A 225 0.23 -14.02 4.20
CA LEU A 225 0.32 -15.40 3.73
C LEU A 225 0.18 -15.48 2.21
N ALA A 226 -0.78 -14.77 1.62
CA ALA A 226 -0.94 -14.68 0.16
C ALA A 226 0.32 -14.08 -0.50
N GLY A 227 0.92 -13.06 0.11
CA GLY A 227 2.19 -12.48 -0.33
C GLY A 227 3.36 -13.47 -0.25
N ILE A 228 3.49 -14.22 0.84
CA ILE A 228 4.50 -15.29 0.97
C ILE A 228 4.27 -16.37 -0.10
N ALA A 229 3.02 -16.78 -0.32
CA ALA A 229 2.67 -17.76 -1.34
C ALA A 229 3.08 -17.27 -2.74
N ALA A 230 2.83 -16.00 -3.07
CA ALA A 230 3.29 -15.40 -4.33
C ALA A 230 4.82 -15.48 -4.48
N VAL A 231 5.58 -15.19 -3.42
CA VAL A 231 7.06 -15.32 -3.41
C VAL A 231 7.50 -16.78 -3.59
N VAL A 232 6.87 -17.72 -2.89
CA VAL A 232 7.16 -19.17 -3.02
C VAL A 232 6.88 -19.66 -4.44
N ILE A 233 5.74 -19.28 -5.02
CA ILE A 233 5.39 -19.59 -6.42
C ILE A 233 6.41 -18.97 -7.37
N GLY A 234 6.81 -17.71 -7.16
CA GLY A 234 7.84 -17.05 -7.96
C GLY A 234 9.17 -17.81 -7.94
N LEU A 235 9.65 -18.22 -6.76
CA LEU A 235 10.86 -19.03 -6.61
C LEU A 235 10.72 -20.42 -7.26
N PHE A 236 9.54 -21.03 -7.20
CA PHE A 236 9.26 -22.31 -7.86
C PHE A 236 9.37 -22.20 -9.38
N LEU A 237 8.80 -21.14 -9.96
CA LEU A 237 8.83 -20.84 -11.40
C LEU A 237 10.25 -20.57 -11.93
N VAL A 238 11.14 -20.02 -11.10
CA VAL A 238 12.56 -19.78 -11.47
C VAL A 238 13.34 -21.07 -11.76
N GLY A 239 13.00 -22.19 -11.11
CA GLY A 239 13.66 -23.48 -11.31
C GLY A 239 15.01 -23.64 -10.58
N GLY A 240 15.67 -24.79 -10.78
CA GLY A 240 16.99 -25.11 -10.18
C GLY A 240 16.99 -25.07 -8.65
N ARG A 241 18.05 -24.48 -8.06
CA ARG A 241 18.18 -24.33 -6.59
C ARG A 241 17.06 -23.49 -5.96
N ALA A 242 16.49 -22.53 -6.70
CA ALA A 242 15.38 -21.71 -6.20
C ALA A 242 14.09 -22.54 -6.04
N ARG A 243 13.88 -23.54 -6.90
CA ARG A 243 12.74 -24.47 -6.76
C ARG A 243 12.87 -25.33 -5.51
N LEU A 244 14.06 -25.86 -5.24
CA LEU A 244 14.29 -26.61 -3.99
C LEU A 244 14.03 -25.72 -2.77
N LEU A 245 14.56 -24.49 -2.77
CA LEU A 245 14.30 -23.52 -1.71
C LEU A 245 12.80 -23.24 -1.54
N SER A 246 12.05 -23.09 -2.64
CA SER A 246 10.61 -22.87 -2.58
C SER A 246 9.85 -24.03 -1.94
N ILE A 247 10.24 -25.27 -2.23
CA ILE A 247 9.66 -26.48 -1.64
C ILE A 247 9.98 -26.52 -0.14
N VAL A 248 11.23 -26.25 0.25
CA VAL A 248 11.63 -26.23 1.67
C VAL A 248 10.87 -25.16 2.44
N ILE A 249 10.79 -23.93 1.93
CA ILE A 249 10.04 -22.83 2.56
C ILE A 249 8.54 -23.17 2.63
N GLY A 250 7.98 -23.75 1.56
CA GLY A 250 6.57 -24.14 1.52
C GLY A 250 6.25 -25.21 2.58
N VAL A 251 7.06 -26.27 2.64
CA VAL A 251 6.88 -27.35 3.64
C VAL A 251 7.10 -26.84 5.06
N ALA A 252 8.14 -26.04 5.30
CA ALA A 252 8.40 -25.44 6.60
C ALA A 252 7.27 -24.49 7.02
N GLY A 253 6.70 -23.73 6.08
CA GLY A 253 5.55 -22.85 6.32
C GLY A 253 4.30 -23.63 6.72
N ILE A 254 3.96 -24.70 5.97
CA ILE A 254 2.82 -25.57 6.28
C ILE A 254 3.00 -26.24 7.65
N ALA A 255 4.18 -26.82 7.91
CA ALA A 255 4.48 -27.45 9.17
C ALA A 255 4.46 -26.45 10.35
N GLY A 256 5.01 -25.25 10.15
CA GLY A 256 4.99 -24.19 11.15
C GLY A 256 3.57 -23.72 11.48
N ILE A 257 2.72 -23.52 10.47
CA ILE A 257 1.30 -23.19 10.67
C ILE A 257 0.58 -24.32 11.40
N GLY A 258 0.79 -25.58 10.98
CA GLY A 258 0.20 -26.74 11.66
C GLY A 258 0.62 -26.84 13.12
N LEU A 259 1.91 -26.62 13.42
CA LEU A 259 2.43 -26.60 14.79
C LEU A 259 1.82 -25.45 15.60
N LEU A 260 1.75 -24.24 15.05
CA LEU A 260 1.16 -23.08 15.72
C LEU A 260 -0.33 -23.30 16.03
N LEU A 261 -1.08 -23.92 15.13
CA LEU A 261 -2.49 -24.26 15.36
C LEU A 261 -2.64 -25.32 16.46
N SER A 262 -1.75 -26.30 16.52
CA SER A 262 -1.77 -27.34 17.56
C SER A 262 -1.33 -26.83 18.94
N LEU A 263 -0.39 -25.89 18.99
CA LEU A 263 0.16 -25.38 20.26
C LEU A 263 -0.59 -24.16 20.82
N SER A 264 -1.25 -23.38 19.97
CA SER A 264 -1.89 -22.13 20.37
C SER A 264 -3.41 -22.19 20.16
N SER A 265 -4.15 -22.41 21.25
CA SER A 265 -5.61 -22.27 21.27
C SER A 265 -6.08 -20.91 20.77
N ARG A 266 -5.27 -19.86 20.97
CA ARG A 266 -5.51 -18.50 20.50
C ARG A 266 -5.39 -18.37 18.98
N ILE A 267 -4.50 -19.11 18.31
CA ILE A 267 -4.41 -19.07 16.84
C ILE A 267 -5.50 -19.96 16.24
N ALA A 268 -5.74 -21.13 16.84
CA ALA A 268 -6.81 -22.04 16.44
C ALA A 268 -8.18 -21.35 16.48
N SER A 269 -8.51 -20.62 17.54
CA SER A 269 -9.77 -19.87 17.65
C SER A 269 -9.92 -18.79 16.56
N ARG A 270 -8.82 -18.18 16.11
CA ARG A 270 -8.86 -17.19 15.04
C ARG A 270 -9.11 -17.80 13.67
N VAL A 271 -8.66 -19.04 13.44
CA VAL A 271 -8.96 -19.79 12.23
C VAL A 271 -10.41 -20.23 12.21
N THR A 272 -10.94 -20.70 13.34
CA THR A 272 -12.38 -21.03 13.45
C THR A 272 -13.26 -19.80 13.28
N ASP A 273 -12.90 -18.66 13.88
CA ASP A 273 -13.59 -17.37 13.68
C ASP A 273 -13.57 -16.92 12.22
N LEU A 274 -12.46 -17.17 11.50
CA LEU A 274 -12.38 -16.85 10.09
C LEU A 274 -13.33 -17.75 9.28
N GLY A 275 -13.40 -19.04 9.63
CA GLY A 275 -14.33 -19.99 9.04
C GLY A 275 -15.80 -19.57 9.23
N THR A 276 -16.19 -19.15 10.43
CA THR A 276 -17.56 -18.71 10.72
C THR A 276 -17.93 -17.42 9.98
N ILE A 277 -17.00 -16.46 9.89
CA ILE A 277 -17.21 -15.23 9.11
C ILE A 277 -17.34 -15.53 7.62
N ILE A 278 -16.58 -16.48 7.08
CA ILE A 278 -16.69 -16.84 5.66
C ILE A 278 -18.00 -17.58 5.39
N SER A 279 -18.44 -18.47 6.30
CA SER A 279 -19.70 -19.21 6.14
C SER A 279 -20.93 -18.32 6.22
N ASP A 280 -20.87 -17.23 6.97
CA ASP A 280 -21.96 -16.25 7.08
C ASP A 280 -21.45 -14.82 6.84
N TYR A 281 -20.80 -14.63 5.68
CA TYR A 281 -20.22 -13.34 5.34
C TYR A 281 -21.27 -12.24 5.29
N ALA A 282 -22.46 -12.54 4.77
CA ALA A 282 -23.56 -11.59 4.65
C ALA A 282 -24.04 -11.06 6.00
N ALA A 283 -24.06 -11.90 7.05
CA ALA A 283 -24.40 -11.44 8.41
C ALA A 283 -23.21 -10.81 9.15
N SER A 284 -21.98 -10.98 8.68
CA SER A 284 -20.82 -10.33 9.27
C SER A 284 -20.83 -8.81 9.06
N ILE A 285 -20.22 -8.06 9.98
CA ILE A 285 -20.06 -6.60 9.84
C ILE A 285 -19.41 -6.18 8.51
N TYR A 286 -18.45 -6.98 8.01
CA TYR A 286 -17.77 -6.70 6.76
C TYR A 286 -18.70 -6.90 5.56
N GLY A 287 -19.54 -7.93 5.58
CA GLY A 287 -20.52 -8.17 4.52
C GLY A 287 -21.66 -7.16 4.55
N GLN A 288 -22.18 -6.83 5.74
CA GLN A 288 -23.23 -5.81 5.89
C GLN A 288 -22.77 -4.44 5.36
N LEU A 289 -21.54 -4.03 5.67
CA LEU A 289 -20.96 -2.77 5.16
C LEU A 289 -20.66 -2.83 3.66
N ALA A 290 -20.22 -3.98 3.14
CA ALA A 290 -20.08 -4.16 1.70
C ALA A 290 -21.44 -4.08 1.00
N LEU A 291 -22.47 -4.77 1.49
CA LEU A 291 -23.83 -4.74 0.95
C LEU A 291 -24.45 -3.34 0.99
N MET A 292 -24.18 -2.56 2.03
CA MET A 292 -24.60 -1.16 2.09
C MET A 292 -23.91 -0.32 1.00
N GLY A 293 -22.60 -0.51 0.81
CA GLY A 293 -21.90 0.13 -0.32
C GLY A 293 -22.46 -0.30 -1.67
N TRP A 294 -22.84 -1.58 -1.81
CA TRP A 294 -23.47 -2.08 -3.02
C TRP A 294 -24.80 -1.38 -3.28
N ARG A 295 -25.62 -1.24 -2.24
CA ARG A 295 -26.90 -0.53 -2.31
C ARG A 295 -26.72 0.92 -2.78
N PHE A 296 -25.83 1.69 -2.13
CA PHE A 296 -25.53 3.07 -2.53
C PHE A 296 -25.04 3.16 -3.98
N PHE A 297 -24.24 2.18 -4.42
CA PHE A 297 -23.85 2.09 -5.82
C PHE A 297 -25.05 1.82 -6.74
N THR A 298 -25.92 0.87 -6.41
CA THR A 298 -27.08 0.53 -7.27
C THR A 298 -28.12 1.65 -7.34
N GLU A 299 -28.27 2.46 -6.30
CA GLU A 299 -29.13 3.65 -6.29
C GLU A 299 -28.51 4.80 -7.11
N HIS A 300 -27.18 4.91 -7.14
CA HIS A 300 -26.44 5.95 -7.87
C HIS A 300 -25.34 5.35 -8.78
N PRO A 301 -25.68 4.57 -9.83
CA PRO A 301 -24.70 3.74 -10.55
C PRO A 301 -23.62 4.52 -11.30
N LEU A 302 -23.92 5.74 -11.75
CA LEU A 302 -22.96 6.54 -12.50
C LEU A 302 -21.98 7.29 -11.61
N THR A 303 -22.47 7.96 -10.57
CA THR A 303 -21.68 8.90 -9.76
C THR A 303 -21.48 8.48 -8.32
N GLY A 304 -22.19 7.45 -7.85
CA GLY A 304 -22.24 7.11 -6.44
C GLY A 304 -22.78 8.25 -5.58
N ILE A 305 -22.60 8.13 -4.27
CA ILE A 305 -23.07 9.09 -3.27
C ILE A 305 -22.06 10.22 -2.98
N GLY A 306 -20.92 10.24 -3.69
CA GLY A 306 -19.83 11.19 -3.49
C GLY A 306 -18.79 10.77 -2.44
N MET A 307 -17.59 11.30 -2.58
CA MET A 307 -16.45 10.91 -1.74
C MET A 307 -16.58 11.37 -0.30
N GLY A 308 -16.33 10.43 0.62
CA GLY A 308 -16.40 10.66 2.06
C GLY A 308 -17.83 10.92 2.55
N SER A 309 -18.85 10.60 1.76
CA SER A 309 -20.26 10.77 2.12
C SER A 309 -20.86 9.57 2.85
N PHE A 310 -20.23 8.40 2.78
CA PHE A 310 -20.78 7.11 3.23
C PHE A 310 -21.50 7.15 4.58
N GLU A 311 -20.81 7.56 5.66
CA GLU A 311 -21.42 7.64 7.00
C GLU A 311 -22.59 8.63 7.07
N ARG A 312 -22.49 9.75 6.36
CA ARG A 312 -23.49 10.82 6.41
C ARG A 312 -24.76 10.41 5.66
N VAL A 313 -24.61 9.72 4.54
CA VAL A 313 -25.73 9.15 3.79
C VAL A 313 -26.37 8.02 4.58
N CYS A 314 -25.56 7.11 5.16
CA CYS A 314 -26.07 6.07 6.06
C CYS A 314 -26.94 6.65 7.18
N LYS A 315 -26.46 7.68 7.89
CA LYS A 315 -27.22 8.34 8.97
C LYS A 315 -28.46 9.09 8.49
N ALA A 316 -28.48 9.55 7.24
CA ALA A 316 -29.62 10.27 6.67
C ALA A 316 -30.74 9.32 6.23
N GLU A 317 -30.39 8.16 5.68
CA GLU A 317 -31.36 7.16 5.22
C GLU A 317 -31.80 6.19 6.31
N LEU A 318 -30.92 5.89 7.26
CA LEU A 318 -31.12 4.90 8.31
C LEU A 318 -30.70 5.52 9.64
N PRO A 319 -31.64 5.81 10.57
CA PRO A 319 -31.25 6.22 11.90
C PRO A 319 -30.30 5.16 12.51
N PRO A 320 -29.23 5.54 13.23
CA PRO A 320 -28.26 4.59 13.78
C PRO A 320 -28.89 3.45 14.58
N GLU A 321 -30.04 3.69 15.22
CA GLU A 321 -30.82 2.73 15.98
C GLU A 321 -31.47 1.64 15.11
N ALA A 322 -31.65 1.89 13.81
CA ALA A 322 -32.19 0.92 12.85
C ALA A 322 -31.13 -0.07 12.33
N LEU A 323 -29.85 0.12 12.67
CA LEU A 323 -28.74 -0.74 12.28
C LEU A 323 -28.06 -1.29 13.52
N GLU A 324 -28.15 -2.60 13.78
CA GLU A 324 -27.50 -3.24 14.93
C GLU A 324 -25.99 -2.96 15.02
N PHE A 325 -25.36 -2.68 13.88
CA PHE A 325 -23.93 -2.38 13.79
C PHE A 325 -23.60 -0.88 13.64
N GLY A 326 -24.59 -0.02 13.41
CA GLY A 326 -24.41 1.42 13.20
C GLY A 326 -23.76 1.82 11.87
N CYS A 327 -23.59 3.14 11.68
CA CYS A 327 -23.02 3.70 10.45
C CYS A 327 -21.50 3.90 10.57
N TYR A 328 -20.74 3.33 9.64
CA TYR A 328 -19.28 3.46 9.56
C TYR A 328 -18.84 4.51 8.53
N PRO A 329 -17.60 5.02 8.60
CA PRO A 329 -17.04 5.96 7.62
C PRO A 329 -16.93 5.42 6.19
N HIS A 330 -16.93 4.11 5.98
CA HIS A 330 -16.64 3.46 4.70
C HIS A 330 -17.06 1.96 4.68
N PRO A 331 -17.22 1.33 3.50
CA PRO A 331 -17.71 -0.06 3.36
C PRO A 331 -16.66 -1.15 3.68
N HIS A 332 -15.49 -0.79 4.22
CA HIS A 332 -14.40 -1.72 4.57
C HIS A 332 -13.88 -2.58 3.41
N ASN A 333 -14.03 -2.11 2.17
CA ASN A 333 -13.45 -2.71 0.98
C ASN A 333 -13.17 -1.58 -0.01
N ILE A 334 -11.92 -1.45 -0.47
CA ILE A 334 -11.54 -0.31 -1.33
C ILE A 334 -12.34 -0.28 -2.64
N TYR A 335 -12.65 -1.45 -3.23
CA TYR A 335 -13.40 -1.53 -4.49
C TYR A 335 -14.83 -1.08 -4.28
N MET A 336 -15.45 -1.54 -3.19
CA MET A 336 -16.78 -1.09 -2.83
C MET A 336 -16.80 0.40 -2.43
N GLU A 337 -15.74 0.91 -1.80
CA GLU A 337 -15.64 2.33 -1.46
C GLU A 337 -15.56 3.19 -2.73
N TRP A 338 -14.77 2.79 -3.73
CA TRP A 338 -14.75 3.45 -5.05
C TRP A 338 -16.12 3.40 -5.73
N LEU A 339 -16.75 2.22 -5.80
CA LEU A 339 -18.06 2.04 -6.44
C LEU A 339 -19.14 2.89 -5.77
N SER A 340 -19.30 2.76 -4.45
CA SER A 340 -20.30 3.53 -3.69
C SER A 340 -20.04 5.03 -3.72
N SER A 341 -18.78 5.48 -3.68
CA SER A 341 -18.46 6.91 -3.59
C SER A 341 -18.43 7.63 -4.93
N SER A 342 -18.20 6.92 -6.03
CA SER A 342 -17.90 7.55 -7.33
C SER A 342 -18.62 6.92 -8.52
N GLY A 343 -19.41 5.87 -8.29
CA GLY A 343 -20.09 5.10 -9.31
C GLY A 343 -19.11 4.56 -10.36
N LEU A 344 -19.61 4.20 -11.53
CA LEU A 344 -18.78 3.75 -12.65
C LEU A 344 -17.86 4.85 -13.18
N VAL A 345 -18.28 6.13 -13.09
CA VAL A 345 -17.53 7.26 -13.66
C VAL A 345 -16.17 7.46 -13.01
N GLY A 346 -16.09 7.42 -11.67
CA GLY A 346 -14.80 7.48 -10.97
C GLY A 346 -14.10 6.13 -10.88
N THR A 347 -14.86 5.04 -10.74
CA THR A 347 -14.30 3.70 -10.49
C THR A 347 -13.60 3.13 -11.71
N LEU A 348 -14.15 3.28 -12.92
CA LEU A 348 -13.57 2.64 -14.12
C LEU A 348 -12.15 3.15 -14.44
N PRO A 349 -11.85 4.47 -14.47
CA PRO A 349 -10.48 4.94 -14.66
C PRO A 349 -9.52 4.48 -13.56
N TRP A 350 -9.98 4.41 -12.30
CA TRP A 350 -9.18 3.88 -11.20
C TRP A 350 -8.90 2.37 -11.37
N LEU A 351 -9.89 1.58 -11.82
CA LEU A 351 -9.68 0.17 -12.16
C LEU A 351 -8.70 -0.01 -13.33
N VAL A 352 -8.72 0.88 -14.32
CA VAL A 352 -7.71 0.90 -15.38
C VAL A 352 -6.32 1.08 -14.78
N PHE A 353 -6.14 2.01 -13.83
CA PHE A 353 -4.86 2.13 -13.10
C PHE A 353 -4.47 0.81 -12.42
N VAL A 354 -5.38 0.17 -11.68
CA VAL A 354 -5.13 -1.11 -11.00
C VAL A 354 -4.69 -2.19 -12.00
N VAL A 355 -5.39 -2.32 -13.13
CA VAL A 355 -5.04 -3.26 -14.20
C VAL A 355 -3.67 -2.94 -14.79
N LEU A 356 -3.36 -1.67 -15.06
CA LEU A 356 -2.06 -1.25 -15.61
C LEU A 356 -0.91 -1.61 -14.67
N VAL A 357 -1.02 -1.35 -13.37
CA VAL A 357 0.05 -1.69 -12.42
C VAL A 357 0.18 -3.20 -12.24
N VAL A 358 -0.91 -3.97 -12.15
CA VAL A 358 -0.83 -5.43 -12.08
C VAL A 358 -0.19 -6.00 -13.35
N TRP A 359 -0.67 -5.55 -14.53
CA TRP A 359 -0.16 -5.97 -15.83
C TRP A 359 1.33 -5.64 -16.00
N ALA A 360 1.78 -4.48 -15.52
CA ALA A 360 3.17 -4.05 -15.60
C ALA A 360 4.13 -5.04 -14.93
N GLY A 361 3.71 -5.69 -13.84
CA GLY A 361 4.44 -6.78 -13.20
C GLY A 361 4.30 -8.11 -13.95
N LEU A 362 3.06 -8.52 -14.29
CA LEU A 362 2.80 -9.81 -14.94
C LEU A 362 3.58 -9.99 -16.25
N ARG A 363 3.72 -8.94 -17.06
CA ARG A 363 4.51 -8.97 -18.32
C ARG A 363 6.01 -9.26 -18.13
N MET A 364 6.52 -9.21 -16.90
CA MET A 364 7.92 -9.53 -16.60
C MET A 364 8.11 -10.95 -16.06
N ILE A 365 7.02 -11.70 -15.86
CA ILE A 365 7.09 -13.11 -15.48
C ILE A 365 7.77 -13.88 -16.61
N ARG A 366 8.71 -14.76 -16.26
CA ARG A 366 9.46 -15.63 -17.20
C ARG A 366 10.35 -14.91 -18.21
N VAL A 367 10.43 -13.58 -18.21
CA VAL A 367 11.46 -12.84 -18.99
C VAL A 367 12.87 -13.24 -18.54
N GLY A 368 13.03 -13.45 -17.23
CA GLY A 368 14.22 -14.07 -16.67
C GLY A 368 14.03 -14.41 -15.20
N LYS A 369 15.08 -15.03 -14.62
CA LYS A 369 15.04 -15.55 -13.24
C LYS A 369 14.88 -14.42 -12.22
N GLN A 370 15.65 -13.34 -12.38
CA GLN A 370 15.63 -12.21 -11.44
C GLN A 370 14.32 -11.43 -11.53
N GLN A 371 13.84 -11.22 -12.76
CA GLN A 371 12.57 -10.58 -13.09
C GLN A 371 11.41 -11.35 -12.44
N THR A 372 11.41 -12.68 -12.52
CA THR A 372 10.35 -13.51 -11.92
C THR A 372 10.29 -13.36 -10.40
N VAL A 373 11.45 -13.30 -9.71
CA VAL A 373 11.50 -13.05 -8.26
C VAL A 373 11.02 -11.64 -7.92
N LEU A 374 11.46 -10.62 -8.67
CA LEU A 374 11.03 -9.25 -8.47
C LEU A 374 9.51 -9.11 -8.64
N VAL A 375 8.94 -9.73 -9.67
CA VAL A 375 7.48 -9.73 -9.90
C VAL A 375 6.74 -10.38 -8.74
N ALA A 376 7.26 -11.47 -8.18
CA ALA A 376 6.63 -12.11 -7.04
C ALA A 376 6.59 -11.20 -5.80
N LEU A 377 7.68 -10.48 -5.52
CA LEU A 377 7.74 -9.46 -4.47
C LEU A 377 6.80 -8.29 -4.76
N TYR A 378 6.78 -7.82 -6.01
CA TYR A 378 5.90 -6.75 -6.49
C TYR A 378 4.42 -7.09 -6.29
N LEU A 379 3.99 -8.29 -6.71
CA LEU A 379 2.61 -8.75 -6.54
C LEU A 379 2.26 -8.98 -5.07
N ALA A 380 3.21 -9.45 -4.25
CA ALA A 380 3.02 -9.56 -2.81
C ALA A 380 2.75 -8.18 -2.17
N THR A 381 3.45 -7.13 -2.60
CA THR A 381 3.19 -5.75 -2.17
C THR A 381 1.82 -5.26 -2.62
N LEU A 382 1.47 -5.44 -3.90
CA LEU A 382 0.17 -4.98 -4.41
C LEU A 382 -0.99 -5.67 -3.70
N ASN A 383 -0.89 -6.97 -3.45
CA ASN A 383 -1.91 -7.75 -2.73
C ASN A 383 -2.23 -7.18 -1.33
N ALA A 384 -1.25 -6.62 -0.61
CA ALA A 384 -1.47 -6.06 0.74
C ALA A 384 -2.45 -4.87 0.75
N THR A 385 -2.75 -4.28 -0.42
CA THR A 385 -3.68 -3.16 -0.56
C THR A 385 -4.79 -3.44 -1.58
N LEU A 386 -4.44 -3.99 -2.74
CA LEU A 386 -5.31 -4.13 -3.92
C LEU A 386 -5.91 -5.54 -4.06
N PHE A 387 -5.98 -6.33 -2.98
CA PHE A 387 -6.67 -7.62 -3.06
C PHE A 387 -8.20 -7.39 -3.04
N PRO A 388 -8.96 -7.84 -4.06
CA PRO A 388 -10.35 -7.44 -4.26
C PRO A 388 -11.30 -7.88 -3.15
N PHE A 389 -11.01 -9.02 -2.51
CA PHE A 389 -11.87 -9.60 -1.49
C PHE A 389 -11.39 -9.30 -0.07
N ALA A 390 -10.39 -8.44 0.10
CA ALA A 390 -9.88 -8.08 1.41
C ALA A 390 -10.81 -7.08 2.11
N ALA A 391 -11.00 -7.28 3.41
CA ALA A 391 -11.51 -6.22 4.27
C ALA A 391 -10.41 -5.18 4.51
N THR A 392 -10.55 -3.98 3.94
CA THR A 392 -9.52 -2.94 3.94
C THR A 392 -9.95 -1.70 4.71
N GLN A 393 -8.97 -0.87 5.06
CA GLN A 393 -9.22 0.51 5.48
C GLN A 393 -9.54 1.39 4.26
N SER A 394 -10.00 2.62 4.51
CA SER A 394 -10.43 3.51 3.44
C SER A 394 -9.31 3.98 2.50
N ALA A 395 -9.61 3.98 1.20
CA ALA A 395 -8.77 4.52 0.12
C ALA A 395 -8.72 6.07 0.10
N PHE A 396 -9.68 6.73 0.77
CA PHE A 396 -9.83 8.19 0.81
C PHE A 396 -9.43 8.81 2.16
N SER A 397 -9.10 7.98 3.16
CA SER A 397 -8.69 8.42 4.49
C SER A 397 -7.16 8.52 4.60
N ASN A 398 -6.69 9.50 5.38
CA ASN A 398 -5.31 9.97 5.32
C ASN A 398 -4.25 8.88 5.59
N TRP A 399 -4.22 8.34 6.82
CA TRP A 399 -3.21 7.36 7.25
C TRP A 399 -3.13 6.11 6.36
N PRO A 400 -4.23 5.38 6.08
CA PRO A 400 -4.15 4.17 5.26
C PRO A 400 -3.87 4.48 3.78
N ALA A 401 -4.34 5.62 3.26
CA ALA A 401 -4.02 6.03 1.89
C ALA A 401 -2.53 6.36 1.73
N ILE A 402 -1.93 7.14 2.64
CA ILE A 402 -0.48 7.41 2.61
C ILE A 402 0.30 6.10 2.60
N LEU A 403 -0.04 5.17 3.49
CA LEU A 403 0.60 3.87 3.60
C LEU A 403 0.46 3.03 2.32
N ALA A 404 -0.74 2.99 1.74
CA ALA A 404 -1.03 2.31 0.48
C ALA A 404 -0.23 2.90 -0.69
N TRP A 405 -0.26 4.23 -0.87
CA TRP A 405 0.43 4.90 -1.96
C TRP A 405 1.95 4.82 -1.83
N MET A 406 2.49 4.87 -0.60
CA MET A 406 3.92 4.62 -0.35
C MET A 406 4.31 3.19 -0.75
N SER A 407 3.52 2.20 -0.35
CA SER A 407 3.74 0.80 -0.68
C SER A 407 3.72 0.55 -2.19
N ILE A 408 2.69 1.04 -2.89
CA ILE A 408 2.53 0.92 -4.34
C ILE A 408 3.67 1.66 -5.06
N ALA A 409 4.03 2.87 -4.61
CA ALA A 409 5.14 3.64 -5.19
C ALA A 409 6.48 2.92 -5.05
N CYS A 410 6.79 2.33 -3.90
CA CYS A 410 8.01 1.53 -3.71
C CYS A 410 8.05 0.33 -4.66
N ALA A 411 6.95 -0.41 -4.81
CA ALA A 411 6.86 -1.55 -5.71
C ALA A 411 7.05 -1.15 -7.18
N VAL A 412 6.36 -0.10 -7.62
CA VAL A 412 6.46 0.41 -9.00
C VAL A 412 7.85 0.98 -9.27
N ALA A 413 8.42 1.72 -8.33
CA ALA A 413 9.79 2.23 -8.45
C ALA A 413 10.80 1.10 -8.57
N ALA A 414 10.70 0.04 -7.76
CA ALA A 414 11.55 -1.13 -7.86
C ALA A 414 11.49 -1.74 -9.27
N LEU A 415 10.28 -1.94 -9.80
CA LEU A 415 10.08 -2.50 -11.13
C LEU A 415 10.69 -1.64 -12.24
N ARG A 416 10.56 -0.31 -12.14
CA ARG A 416 11.10 0.64 -13.11
C ARG A 416 12.63 0.70 -13.07
N VAL A 417 13.20 0.91 -11.88
CA VAL A 417 14.65 0.95 -11.68
C VAL A 417 15.31 -0.32 -12.20
N PHE A 418 14.71 -1.48 -11.93
CA PHE A 418 15.21 -2.75 -12.44
C PHE A 418 15.25 -2.78 -13.98
N LYS A 419 14.15 -2.38 -14.65
CA LYS A 419 14.08 -2.29 -16.12
C LYS A 419 15.09 -1.32 -16.72
N ASP A 420 15.34 -0.20 -16.05
CA ASP A 420 16.27 0.83 -16.53
C ASP A 420 17.74 0.42 -16.30
N SER A 421 18.00 -0.43 -15.31
CA SER A 421 19.34 -0.91 -14.94
C SER A 421 19.84 -2.12 -15.74
N GLU A 422 18.92 -2.97 -16.22
CA GLU A 422 19.27 -4.02 -17.18
C GLU A 422 19.12 -3.45 -18.59
N PRO A 423 20.07 -3.66 -19.52
CA PRO A 423 19.69 -3.63 -20.92
C PRO A 423 18.68 -4.76 -21.08
N LEU A 424 17.37 -4.42 -21.10
CA LEU A 424 16.28 -5.33 -21.44
C LEU A 424 16.81 -6.23 -22.54
N ALA A 425 17.01 -7.52 -22.22
CA ALA A 425 17.60 -8.48 -23.13
C ALA A 425 16.91 -8.31 -24.48
N ARG A 426 17.72 -7.93 -25.49
CA ARG A 426 17.25 -7.66 -26.85
C ARG A 426 16.44 -8.82 -27.39
#